data_AF-A0A528B4J0-F1
#
_entry.id   AF-A0A528B4J0-F1
#
_cell.length_a   1.000
_cell.length_b   1.000
_cell.length_c   1.000
_cell.angle_alpha   90.00
_cell.angle_beta   90.00
_cell.angle_gamma   90.00
#
_symmetry.space_group_name_H-M   'P 1'
#
loop_
_entity.id
_entity.type
_entity.pdbx_description
1 polymer ?
#
loop_
_entity_poly.entity_id
_entity_poly.type
_entity_poly.pdbx_seq_one_letter_code
_entity_poly.pdbx_strand_id
1 'polypeptide(L)'
;GMTEPMDRATVAEHFVRHGYVIVYQDCRGRYGSEGEFVKYLSEGSDGYDTLAWIAAQPWCNGRIGTMGLSYAAHTQMAAACLAPPALATMILDSGGFSNAFTCGIRQGGAFELKQATWAYREARESAVAAGDELARKAIEAENLHRWFGKMPWSEGRS
;
A
#
# COMPACT_ATOMS: atom_id res chain seq x y z
N GLY A 1 -16.56 23.06 5.43
CA GLY A 1 -15.95 21.85 6.00
C GLY A 1 -16.02 20.76 4.96
N MET A 2 -15.02 19.90 4.87
CA MET A 2 -14.98 18.83 3.86
C MET A 2 -16.02 17.76 4.20
N THR A 3 -17.08 17.65 3.41
CA THR A 3 -18.20 16.70 3.64
C THR A 3 -18.20 15.52 2.67
N GLU A 4 -17.35 15.53 1.65
CA GLU A 4 -17.27 14.48 0.62
C GLU A 4 -15.83 14.00 0.42
N PRO A 5 -15.62 12.71 0.04
CA PRO A 5 -14.30 12.21 -0.32
C PRO A 5 -13.73 12.95 -1.54
N MET A 6 -12.48 13.41 -1.43
CA MET A 6 -11.77 14.07 -2.53
C MET A 6 -10.92 13.06 -3.29
N ASP A 7 -10.84 13.21 -4.62
CA ASP A 7 -9.91 12.44 -5.43
C ASP A 7 -8.46 12.93 -5.25
N ARG A 8 -7.49 12.15 -5.78
CA ARG A 8 -6.06 12.47 -5.65
C ARG A 8 -5.70 13.82 -6.27
N ALA A 9 -6.35 14.20 -7.36
CA ALA A 9 -6.09 15.45 -8.07
C ALA A 9 -6.53 16.66 -7.24
N THR A 10 -7.73 16.59 -6.65
CA THR A 10 -8.30 17.62 -5.78
C THR A 10 -7.47 17.80 -4.52
N VAL A 11 -7.04 16.69 -3.89
CA VAL A 11 -6.11 16.74 -2.75
C VAL A 11 -4.80 17.41 -3.16
N ALA A 12 -4.22 17.02 -4.29
CA ALA A 12 -2.96 17.60 -4.76
C ALA A 12 -3.10 19.10 -5.04
N GLU A 13 -4.17 19.51 -5.72
CA GLU A 13 -4.45 20.91 -6.01
C GLU A 13 -4.57 21.74 -4.73
N HIS A 14 -5.25 21.21 -3.70
CA HIS A 14 -5.36 21.87 -2.41
C HIS A 14 -3.97 22.19 -1.83
N PHE A 15 -3.07 21.21 -1.75
CA PHE A 15 -1.74 21.42 -1.19
C PHE A 15 -0.83 22.27 -2.10
N VAL A 16 -0.90 22.10 -3.42
CA VAL A 16 -0.14 22.90 -4.38
C VAL A 16 -0.50 24.38 -4.27
N ARG A 17 -1.79 24.72 -4.12
CA ARG A 17 -2.24 26.09 -3.87
C ARG A 17 -1.69 26.70 -2.58
N HIS A 18 -1.23 25.87 -1.63
CA HIS A 18 -0.60 26.29 -0.38
C HIS A 18 0.93 26.17 -0.39
N GLY A 19 1.55 25.99 -1.57
CA GLY A 19 3.00 26.03 -1.73
C GLY A 19 3.72 24.69 -1.48
N TYR A 20 3.01 23.57 -1.50
CA TYR A 20 3.61 22.23 -1.41
C TYR A 20 3.81 21.61 -2.79
N VAL A 21 4.82 20.76 -2.94
CA VAL A 21 4.92 19.80 -4.05
C VAL A 21 4.30 18.48 -3.60
N ILE A 22 3.50 17.87 -4.47
CA ILE A 22 2.82 16.59 -4.19
C ILE A 22 3.34 15.52 -5.13
N VAL A 23 3.71 14.38 -4.54
CA VAL A 23 4.18 13.18 -5.24
C VAL A 23 3.27 12.01 -4.84
N TYR A 24 2.68 11.35 -5.82
CA TYR A 24 2.04 10.04 -5.65
C TYR A 24 2.93 8.97 -6.27
N GLN A 25 3.12 7.88 -5.54
CA GLN A 25 3.95 6.77 -5.98
C GLN A 25 3.09 5.51 -6.05
N ASP A 26 3.20 4.78 -7.17
CA ASP A 26 2.75 3.40 -7.25
C ASP A 26 3.81 2.48 -6.60
N CYS A 27 3.39 1.61 -5.69
CA CYS A 27 4.31 0.63 -5.07
C CYS A 27 4.93 -0.29 -6.14
N ARG A 28 6.11 -0.84 -5.85
CA ARG A 28 6.79 -1.81 -6.73
C ARG A 28 5.84 -2.91 -7.20
N GLY A 29 5.87 -3.21 -8.50
CA GLY A 29 5.04 -4.22 -9.15
C GLY A 29 3.55 -3.87 -9.25
N ARG A 30 3.17 -2.60 -9.03
CA ARG A 30 1.80 -2.12 -9.12
C ARG A 30 1.65 -1.04 -10.16
N TYR A 31 0.55 -1.12 -10.91
CA TYR A 31 0.14 -0.12 -11.89
C TYR A 31 1.29 0.23 -12.85
N GLY A 32 1.83 1.46 -12.81
CA GLY A 32 2.93 1.88 -13.66
C GLY A 32 4.33 1.45 -13.20
N SER A 33 4.47 0.91 -11.98
CA SER A 33 5.77 0.56 -11.39
C SER A 33 6.22 -0.86 -11.77
N GLU A 34 7.49 -0.98 -12.14
CA GLU A 34 8.16 -2.25 -12.44
C GLU A 34 8.35 -3.15 -11.20
N GLY A 35 8.79 -4.38 -11.42
CA GLY A 35 9.15 -5.35 -10.38
C GLY A 35 7.99 -6.24 -9.94
N GLU A 36 8.18 -6.92 -8.81
CA GLU A 36 7.18 -7.80 -8.21
C GLU A 36 6.63 -7.20 -6.93
N PHE A 37 5.30 -7.21 -6.81
CA PHE A 37 4.63 -6.76 -5.59
C PHE A 37 4.57 -7.88 -4.57
N VAL A 38 5.31 -7.71 -3.47
CA VAL A 38 5.19 -8.57 -2.28
C VAL A 38 4.81 -7.71 -1.09
N LYS A 39 3.62 -8.01 -0.53
CA LYS A 39 2.99 -7.20 0.51
C LYS A 39 3.96 -6.89 1.66
N TYR A 40 4.16 -5.60 1.94
CA TYR A 40 4.99 -5.03 3.01
C TYR A 40 6.51 -5.20 2.93
N LEU A 41 7.06 -6.02 2.02
CA LEU A 41 8.48 -6.37 2.10
C LEU A 41 9.40 -5.30 1.50
N SER A 42 8.97 -4.61 0.44
CA SER A 42 9.79 -3.59 -0.24
C SER A 42 9.49 -2.16 0.23
N GLU A 43 8.41 -1.95 0.97
CA GLU A 43 7.88 -0.59 1.26
C GLU A 43 8.86 0.28 2.06
N GLY A 44 9.67 -0.34 2.92
CA GLY A 44 10.68 0.37 3.71
C GLY A 44 11.80 0.93 2.84
N SER A 45 12.48 0.07 2.08
CA SER A 45 13.58 0.48 1.20
C SER A 45 13.09 1.39 0.08
N ASP A 46 11.97 1.05 -0.56
CA ASP A 46 11.44 1.84 -1.68
C ASP A 46 11.00 3.23 -1.21
N GLY A 47 10.39 3.32 -0.02
CA GLY A 47 10.04 4.60 0.59
C GLY A 47 11.25 5.43 0.99
N TYR A 48 12.30 4.80 1.54
CA TYR A 48 13.56 5.51 1.85
C TYR A 48 14.21 6.08 0.58
N ASP A 49 14.33 5.27 -0.47
CA ASP A 49 14.94 5.67 -1.74
C ASP A 49 14.12 6.77 -2.42
N THR A 50 12.79 6.67 -2.41
CA THR A 50 11.91 7.75 -2.90
C THR A 50 12.15 9.05 -2.14
N LEU A 51 12.21 9.01 -0.80
CA LEU A 51 12.41 10.22 0.01
C LEU A 51 13.80 10.82 -0.23
N ALA A 52 14.84 9.99 -0.37
CA ALA A 52 16.18 10.44 -0.73
C ALA A 52 16.21 11.09 -2.13
N TRP A 53 15.52 10.49 -3.11
CA TRP A 53 15.39 11.04 -4.45
C TRP A 53 14.66 12.38 -4.44
N ILE A 54 13.53 12.49 -3.72
CA ILE A 54 12.77 13.75 -3.57
C ILE A 54 13.67 14.84 -2.96
N ALA A 55 14.41 14.51 -1.89
CA ALA A 55 15.27 15.45 -1.19
C ALA A 55 16.41 16.00 -2.07
N ALA A 56 16.85 15.25 -3.07
CA ALA A 56 17.88 15.66 -4.01
C ALA A 56 17.37 16.60 -5.13
N GLN A 57 16.05 16.78 -5.26
CA GLN A 57 15.49 17.60 -6.32
C GLN A 57 15.62 19.10 -6.04
N PRO A 58 15.86 19.94 -7.06
CA PRO A 58 16.06 21.39 -6.88
C PRO A 58 14.81 22.12 -6.35
N TRP A 59 13.64 21.51 -6.47
CA TRP A 59 12.38 22.04 -5.96
C TRP A 59 12.08 21.60 -4.51
N CYS A 60 12.88 20.71 -3.93
CA CYS A 60 12.71 20.29 -2.54
C CYS A 60 13.46 21.24 -1.59
N ASN A 61 12.80 21.67 -0.51
CA ASN A 61 13.42 22.51 0.52
C ASN A 61 14.11 21.70 1.63
N GLY A 62 14.40 20.42 1.38
CA GLY A 62 15.01 19.49 2.33
C GLY A 62 14.06 18.92 3.39
N ARG A 63 12.76 19.25 3.35
CA ARG A 63 11.74 18.72 4.28
C ARG A 63 10.60 18.06 3.54
N ILE A 64 10.30 16.82 3.90
CA ILE A 64 9.24 16.02 3.30
C ILE A 64 8.24 15.63 4.38
N GLY A 65 6.96 15.85 4.10
CA GLY A 65 5.86 15.31 4.88
C GLY A 65 5.18 14.18 4.12
N THR A 66 4.80 13.11 4.82
CA THR A 66 3.99 12.05 4.24
C THR A 66 2.58 12.05 4.82
N MET A 67 1.60 11.64 4.03
CA MET A 67 0.22 11.45 4.50
C MET A 67 -0.44 10.30 3.75
N GLY A 68 -1.35 9.60 4.41
CA GLY A 68 -2.06 8.49 3.76
C GLY A 68 -2.89 7.64 4.70
N LEU A 69 -3.87 6.96 4.10
CA LEU A 69 -4.83 6.08 4.74
C LEU A 69 -4.48 4.60 4.48
N SER A 70 -4.67 3.75 5.49
CA SER A 70 -4.58 2.29 5.36
C SER A 70 -3.22 1.81 4.81
N TYR A 71 -3.16 1.21 3.61
CA TYR A 71 -1.89 0.76 3.02
C TYR A 71 -0.87 1.89 2.90
N ALA A 72 -1.30 3.10 2.53
CA ALA A 72 -0.43 4.26 2.47
C ALA A 72 0.09 4.70 3.85
N ALA A 73 -0.60 4.38 4.95
CA ALA A 73 -0.05 4.56 6.30
C ALA A 73 0.98 3.48 6.64
N HIS A 74 0.82 2.25 6.14
CA HIS A 74 1.80 1.19 6.33
C HIS A 74 3.12 1.47 5.62
N THR A 75 3.08 1.98 4.38
CA THR A 75 4.29 2.34 3.63
C THR A 75 5.06 3.47 4.30
N GLN A 76 4.36 4.49 4.80
CA GLN A 76 4.93 5.56 5.60
C GLN A 76 5.69 5.04 6.82
N MET A 77 5.06 4.19 7.64
CA MET A 77 5.70 3.62 8.82
C MET A 77 6.91 2.74 8.46
N ALA A 78 6.80 1.94 7.40
CA ALA A 78 7.89 1.08 6.94
C ALA A 78 9.13 1.91 6.53
N ALA A 79 8.94 3.00 5.79
CA ALA A 79 10.02 3.90 5.41
C ALA A 79 10.65 4.59 6.63
N ALA A 80 9.82 5.04 7.57
CA ALA A 80 10.27 5.73 8.78
C ALA A 80 11.17 4.87 9.68
N CYS A 81 11.00 3.54 9.68
CA CYS A 81 11.89 2.61 10.39
C CYS A 81 13.36 2.67 9.91
N LEU A 82 13.61 3.18 8.70
CA LEU A 82 14.95 3.39 8.14
C LEU A 82 15.50 4.80 8.38
N ALA A 83 14.78 5.64 9.13
CA ALA A 83 15.18 7.00 9.50
C ALA A 83 15.65 7.88 8.31
N PRO A 84 14.85 8.04 7.24
CA PRO A 84 15.17 8.91 6.11
C PRO A 84 15.41 10.37 6.58
N PRO A 85 16.59 10.98 6.34
CA PRO A 85 16.95 12.27 6.95
C PRO A 85 16.02 13.44 6.61
N ALA A 86 15.39 13.42 5.44
CA ALA A 86 14.50 14.49 4.97
C ALA A 86 13.05 14.36 5.46
N LEU A 87 12.68 13.26 6.14
CA LEU A 87 11.33 13.04 6.64
C LEU A 87 11.07 13.88 7.89
N ALA A 88 10.26 14.93 7.73
CA ALA A 88 9.99 15.92 8.77
C ALA A 88 8.66 15.68 9.50
N THR A 89 7.68 15.05 8.86
CA THR A 89 6.36 14.77 9.46
C THR A 89 5.66 13.60 8.77
N MET A 90 4.76 12.93 9.50
CA MET A 90 3.95 11.83 9.00
C MET A 90 2.52 11.96 9.52
N ILE A 91 1.54 11.79 8.62
CA ILE A 91 0.12 11.72 8.96
C ILE A 91 -0.37 10.32 8.58
N LEU A 92 -0.43 9.47 9.60
CA LEU A 92 -0.84 8.07 9.50
C LEU A 92 -2.34 7.97 9.83
N ASP A 93 -3.17 7.68 8.84
CA ASP A 93 -4.60 7.41 9.06
C ASP A 93 -4.89 5.91 8.97
N SER A 94 -5.48 5.37 10.03
CA SER A 94 -6.01 4.00 10.11
C SER A 94 -5.03 2.93 9.57
N GLY A 95 -3.76 3.04 9.97
CA GLY A 95 -2.70 2.12 9.58
C GLY A 95 -1.40 2.33 10.36
N GLY A 96 -0.26 2.05 9.73
CA GLY A 96 1.07 2.13 10.37
C GLY A 96 1.31 1.11 11.50
N PHE A 97 1.38 -0.18 11.18
CA PHE A 97 1.62 -1.19 12.21
C PHE A 97 3.07 -1.18 12.70
N SER A 98 3.27 -1.40 14.00
CA SER A 98 4.58 -1.66 14.59
C SER A 98 5.15 -3.04 14.22
N ASN A 99 4.27 -4.01 13.93
CA ASN A 99 4.66 -5.36 13.48
C ASN A 99 3.55 -5.98 12.62
N ALA A 100 3.79 -6.07 11.30
CA ALA A 100 2.81 -6.61 10.37
C ALA A 100 2.40 -8.05 10.68
N PHE A 101 3.23 -8.87 11.31
CA PHE A 101 2.88 -10.23 11.69
C PHE A 101 1.83 -10.25 12.81
N THR A 102 2.01 -9.45 13.87
CA THR A 102 1.19 -9.53 15.09
C THR A 102 -0.02 -8.60 15.13
N CYS A 103 -0.03 -7.54 14.31
CA CYS A 103 -1.15 -6.58 14.25
C CYS A 103 -1.64 -6.23 12.83
N GLY A 104 -1.09 -6.91 11.81
CA GLY A 104 -1.52 -6.76 10.42
C GLY A 104 -2.09 -8.04 9.82
N ILE A 105 -1.36 -9.15 9.90
CA ILE A 105 -1.73 -10.44 9.31
C ILE A 105 -2.41 -11.35 10.34
N ARG A 106 -2.03 -11.21 11.61
CA ARG A 106 -2.60 -11.95 12.74
C ARG A 106 -3.01 -11.02 13.86
N GLN A 107 -3.87 -11.52 14.73
CA GLN A 107 -4.23 -10.91 16.00
C GLN A 107 -4.27 -12.01 17.07
N GLY A 108 -3.43 -11.91 18.11
CA GLY A 108 -3.34 -12.94 19.16
C GLY A 108 -3.01 -14.35 18.65
N GLY A 109 -2.30 -14.46 17.52
CA GLY A 109 -1.96 -15.73 16.86
C GLY A 109 -2.98 -16.22 15.81
N ALA A 110 -4.22 -15.74 15.86
CA ALA A 110 -5.24 -16.04 14.85
C ALA A 110 -4.98 -15.28 13.54
N PHE A 111 -5.12 -15.95 12.41
CA PHE A 111 -5.01 -15.31 11.09
C PHE A 111 -6.24 -14.44 10.80
N GLU A 112 -6.02 -13.21 10.32
CA GLU A 112 -7.11 -12.33 9.97
C GLU A 112 -7.65 -12.66 8.56
N LEU A 113 -8.88 -13.19 8.48
CA LEU A 113 -9.49 -13.59 7.20
C LEU A 113 -9.65 -12.44 6.18
N LYS A 114 -9.65 -11.17 6.65
CA LYS A 114 -9.63 -9.98 5.77
C LYS A 114 -8.42 -9.95 4.83
N GLN A 115 -7.34 -10.66 5.17
CA GLN A 115 -6.16 -10.77 4.32
C GLN A 115 -6.45 -11.55 3.03
N ALA A 116 -7.35 -12.53 3.06
CA ALA A 116 -7.74 -13.28 1.87
C ALA A 116 -8.61 -12.45 0.91
N THR A 117 -9.55 -11.66 1.44
CA THR A 117 -10.36 -10.75 0.61
C THR A 117 -9.49 -9.66 -0.02
N TRP A 118 -8.52 -9.14 0.74
CA TRP A 118 -7.53 -8.21 0.22
C TRP A 118 -6.68 -8.85 -0.88
N ALA A 119 -6.08 -10.02 -0.63
CA ALA A 119 -5.22 -10.71 -1.59
C ALA A 119 -5.95 -11.02 -2.91
N TYR A 120 -7.21 -11.47 -2.82
CA TYR A 120 -8.04 -11.70 -4.00
C TYR A 120 -8.26 -10.42 -4.82
N ARG A 121 -8.57 -9.29 -4.17
CA ARG A 121 -8.71 -8.01 -4.85
C ARG A 121 -7.39 -7.60 -5.53
N GLU A 122 -6.27 -7.67 -4.82
CA GLU A 122 -4.98 -7.30 -5.39
C GLU A 122 -4.56 -8.22 -6.55
N ALA A 123 -4.89 -9.51 -6.49
CA ALA A 123 -4.64 -10.44 -7.59
C ALA A 123 -5.37 -10.02 -8.86
N ARG A 124 -6.62 -9.56 -8.74
CA ARG A 124 -7.41 -9.03 -9.88
C ARG A 124 -6.82 -7.75 -10.47
N GLU A 125 -6.16 -6.93 -9.65
CA GLU A 125 -5.50 -5.68 -10.06
C GLU A 125 -4.02 -5.88 -10.44
N SER A 126 -3.52 -7.11 -10.46
CA SER A 126 -2.11 -7.40 -10.72
C SER A 126 -1.76 -7.27 -12.20
N ALA A 127 -0.48 -7.01 -12.50
CA ALA A 127 0.04 -7.04 -13.86
C ALA A 127 -0.17 -8.40 -14.54
N VAL A 128 -0.12 -9.49 -13.77
CA VAL A 128 -0.41 -10.85 -14.25
C VAL A 128 -1.84 -10.95 -14.78
N ALA A 129 -2.83 -10.49 -14.00
CA ALA A 129 -4.23 -10.51 -14.42
C ALA A 129 -4.50 -9.56 -15.61
N ALA A 130 -3.74 -8.46 -15.73
CA ALA A 130 -3.85 -7.55 -16.87
C ALA A 130 -3.22 -8.12 -18.15
N GLY A 131 -2.13 -8.89 -18.03
CA GLY A 131 -1.35 -9.39 -19.16
C GLY A 131 -1.71 -10.80 -19.64
N ASP A 132 -2.45 -11.58 -18.85
CA ASP A 132 -2.78 -12.98 -19.15
C ASP A 132 -4.28 -13.26 -18.91
N GLU A 133 -5.00 -13.54 -20.01
CA GLU A 133 -6.44 -13.85 -19.97
C GLU A 133 -6.75 -15.13 -19.18
N LEU A 134 -5.90 -16.16 -19.27
CA LEU A 134 -6.09 -17.40 -18.54
C LEU A 134 -5.94 -17.17 -17.04
N ALA A 135 -4.89 -16.44 -16.65
CA ALA A 135 -4.67 -16.07 -15.24
C ALA A 135 -5.83 -15.24 -14.70
N ARG A 136 -6.30 -14.25 -15.46
CA ARG A 136 -7.46 -13.43 -15.09
C ARG A 136 -8.72 -14.27 -14.87
N LYS A 137 -9.05 -15.16 -15.81
CA LYS A 137 -10.21 -16.06 -15.71
C LYS A 137 -10.09 -17.01 -14.51
N ALA A 138 -8.90 -17.54 -14.24
CA ALA A 138 -8.65 -18.40 -13.10
C ALA A 138 -8.90 -17.65 -11.78
N ILE A 139 -8.39 -16.42 -11.65
CA ILE A 139 -8.67 -15.57 -10.48
C ILE A 139 -10.16 -15.29 -10.37
N GLU A 140 -10.83 -14.84 -11.43
CA GLU A 140 -12.27 -14.51 -11.40
C GLU A 140 -13.19 -15.69 -11.11
N ALA A 141 -12.73 -16.93 -11.37
CA ALA A 141 -13.48 -18.14 -11.06
C ALA A 141 -13.48 -18.48 -9.56
N GLU A 142 -12.59 -17.88 -8.76
CA GLU A 142 -12.51 -18.15 -7.33
C GLU A 142 -13.70 -17.57 -6.55
N ASN A 143 -14.13 -18.29 -5.52
CA ASN A 143 -15.23 -17.89 -4.66
C ASN A 143 -14.81 -17.88 -3.19
N LEU A 144 -14.49 -16.69 -2.69
CA LEU A 144 -14.07 -16.50 -1.29
C LEU A 144 -15.14 -16.92 -0.28
N HIS A 145 -16.44 -16.77 -0.58
CA HIS A 145 -17.49 -17.24 0.32
C HIS A 145 -17.45 -18.76 0.47
N ARG A 146 -17.15 -19.49 -0.61
CA ARG A 146 -16.95 -20.95 -0.58
C ARG A 146 -15.74 -21.30 0.26
N TRP A 147 -14.63 -20.58 0.10
CA TRP A 147 -13.43 -20.79 0.91
C TRP A 147 -13.77 -20.60 2.40
N PHE A 148 -14.39 -19.49 2.78
CA PHE A 148 -14.76 -19.23 4.19
C PHE A 148 -15.79 -20.22 4.75
N GLY A 149 -16.57 -20.88 3.89
CA GLY A 149 -17.47 -21.96 4.30
C GLY A 149 -16.79 -23.28 4.65
N LYS A 150 -15.49 -23.44 4.37
CA LYS A 150 -14.71 -24.67 4.60
C LYS A 150 -13.44 -24.41 5.40
N MET A 151 -13.60 -24.32 6.72
CA MET A 151 -12.49 -24.10 7.65
C MET A 151 -12.16 -25.39 8.45
N PRO A 152 -10.89 -25.59 8.87
CA PRO A 152 -9.73 -24.78 8.54
C PRO A 152 -9.27 -25.01 7.10
N TRP A 153 -8.77 -23.95 6.47
CA TRP A 153 -8.10 -24.09 5.18
C TRP A 153 -6.88 -25.00 5.29
N SER A 154 -6.74 -25.88 4.32
CA SER A 154 -5.57 -26.74 4.15
C SER A 154 -5.33 -26.92 2.65
N GLU A 155 -4.12 -27.31 2.29
CA GLU A 155 -3.77 -27.58 0.90
C GLU A 155 -4.74 -28.59 0.29
N GLY A 156 -5.29 -28.27 -0.89
CA GLY A 156 -6.33 -29.08 -1.55
C GLY A 156 -7.73 -29.01 -0.92
N ARG A 157 -7.95 -28.15 0.09
CA ARG A 157 -9.21 -28.04 0.82
C ARG A 157 -9.54 -26.58 1.18
N SER A 158 -9.96 -25.82 0.17
CA SER A 158 -10.58 -24.49 0.24
C SER A 158 -11.51 -24.29 -0.95
#